data_AF-A0A0M8WEC3-F1
#
_entry.id   AF-A0A0M8WEC3-F1
#
_cell.length_a   1.000
_cell.length_b   1.000
_cell.length_c   1.000
_cell.angle_alpha   90.00
_cell.angle_beta   90.00
_cell.angle_gamma   90.00
#
_symmetry.space_group_name_H-M   'P 1'
#
loop_
_entity.id
_entity.type
_entity.pdbx_description
1 polymer ?
#
loop_
_entity_poly.entity_id
_entity_poly.type
_entity_poly.pdbx_seq_one_letter_code
_entity_poly.pdbx_strand_id
1 'polypeptide(L)'
;MAVTAEGTRLTAEYRRAQGRDSVRLVRDVLVLWRLLDPVRLNPTMPSWASRVLDLIGRHRSKSERLALDYLGAFRRAETGAAFDLPPMKNLEAGWRDAAEVSLSVTGPSTVKRLSAAGLDPQQAADRAAPAVAAAAMRHAAGGGRDAIDAAILADRLALGYQRITVEKACACCALLASRGPVYKSPVSGSRTLRDGKPEPSYDGCGCVVEVVYDADTALPAASAKFAALWETSNEGLSGREARNAFRRAHEVNIRNSDGRQT
;
A
#
# COMPACT_ATOMS: atom_id res chain seq x y z
N MET A 1 -16.53 5.94 4.83
CA MET A 1 -16.73 6.71 3.61
C MET A 1 -16.85 8.13 4.03
N ALA A 2 -16.27 9.03 3.25
CA ALA A 2 -16.41 10.45 3.44
C ALA A 2 -17.88 10.82 3.63
N VAL A 3 -18.14 11.74 4.55
CA VAL A 3 -19.49 12.19 4.88
C VAL A 3 -20.05 13.00 3.71
N THR A 4 -19.19 13.73 2.98
CA THR A 4 -19.61 14.51 1.83
C THR A 4 -19.44 13.76 0.50
N ALA A 5 -20.30 14.09 -0.45
CA ALA A 5 -20.19 13.60 -1.83
C ALA A 5 -18.86 14.05 -2.48
N GLU A 6 -18.40 15.25 -2.14
CA GLU A 6 -17.14 15.80 -2.62
C GLU A 6 -15.93 15.04 -2.04
N GLY A 7 -15.93 14.76 -0.73
CA GLY A 7 -14.91 13.92 -0.10
C GLY A 7 -14.84 12.53 -0.75
N THR A 8 -15.99 11.92 -1.02
CA THR A 8 -16.06 10.62 -1.72
C THR A 8 -15.43 10.69 -3.12
N ARG A 9 -15.73 11.76 -3.87
CA ARG A 9 -15.15 12.00 -5.20
C ARG A 9 -13.62 12.15 -5.12
N LEU A 10 -13.13 12.98 -4.19
CA LEU A 10 -11.71 13.26 -3.98
C LEU A 10 -10.92 11.99 -3.61
N THR A 11 -11.44 11.17 -2.68
CA THR A 11 -10.85 9.86 -2.32
C THR A 11 -10.72 8.96 -3.54
N ALA A 12 -11.77 8.89 -4.36
CA ALA A 12 -11.78 8.06 -5.56
C ALA A 12 -10.77 8.56 -6.61
N GLU A 13 -10.62 9.87 -6.77
CA GLU A 13 -9.64 10.50 -7.66
C GLU A 13 -8.22 10.25 -7.22
N TYR A 14 -7.92 10.46 -5.93
CA TYR A 14 -6.62 10.17 -5.36
C TYR A 14 -6.24 8.69 -5.56
N ARG A 15 -7.14 7.76 -5.28
CA ARG A 15 -6.91 6.32 -5.51
C ARG A 15 -6.62 6.02 -6.98
N ARG A 16 -7.39 6.59 -7.91
CA ARG A 16 -7.15 6.42 -9.35
C ARG A 16 -5.81 7.00 -9.78
N ALA A 17 -5.42 8.16 -9.24
CA ALA A 17 -4.13 8.78 -9.52
C ALA A 17 -2.96 7.92 -9.03
N GLN A 18 -3.04 7.40 -7.80
CA GLN A 18 -2.05 6.47 -7.25
C GLN A 18 -1.96 5.16 -8.07
N GLY A 19 -3.10 4.63 -8.51
CA GLY A 19 -3.14 3.45 -9.39
C GLY A 19 -2.45 3.68 -10.73
N ARG A 20 -2.74 4.81 -11.41
CA ARG A 20 -2.08 5.18 -12.67
C ARG A 20 -0.57 5.36 -12.50
N ASP A 21 -0.15 5.99 -11.41
CA ASP A 21 1.27 6.18 -11.12
C ASP A 21 1.99 4.83 -10.88
N SER A 22 1.35 3.94 -10.14
CA SER A 22 1.86 2.59 -9.88
C SER A 22 2.02 1.77 -11.17
N VAL A 23 1.05 1.83 -12.09
CA VAL A 23 1.15 1.14 -13.40
C VAL A 23 2.36 1.64 -14.19
N ARG A 24 2.59 2.96 -14.22
CA ARG A 24 3.75 3.55 -14.89
C ARG A 24 5.06 3.09 -14.24
N LEU A 25 5.13 3.14 -12.90
CA LEU A 25 6.30 2.68 -12.16
C LEU A 25 6.61 1.20 -12.45
N VAL A 26 5.61 0.32 -12.39
CA VAL A 26 5.79 -1.12 -12.66
C VAL A 26 6.38 -1.33 -14.05
N ARG A 27 5.82 -0.68 -15.07
CA ARG A 27 6.34 -0.77 -16.44
C ARG A 27 7.81 -0.35 -16.50
N ASP A 28 8.14 0.80 -15.91
CA ASP A 28 9.49 1.38 -15.98
C ASP A 28 10.50 0.54 -15.16
N VAL A 29 10.09 -0.03 -14.02
CA VAL A 29 10.90 -0.97 -13.22
C VAL A 29 11.16 -2.26 -14.00
N LEU A 30 10.16 -2.82 -14.70
CA LEU A 30 10.33 -4.03 -15.50
C LEU A 30 11.21 -3.80 -16.73
N VAL A 31 11.25 -2.58 -17.28
CA VAL A 31 12.24 -2.21 -18.30
C VAL A 31 13.64 -2.19 -17.70
N LEU A 32 13.83 -1.55 -16.55
CA LEU A 32 15.12 -1.53 -15.86
C LEU A 32 15.57 -2.93 -15.42
N TRP A 33 14.65 -3.82 -15.05
CA TRP A 33 14.93 -5.21 -14.68
C TRP A 33 15.72 -5.96 -15.76
N ARG A 34 15.51 -5.65 -17.03
CA ARG A 34 16.24 -6.26 -18.16
C ARG A 34 17.73 -5.88 -18.22
N LEU A 35 18.16 -4.87 -17.45
CA LEU A 35 19.56 -4.49 -17.32
C LEU A 35 20.32 -5.37 -16.30
N LEU A 36 19.59 -6.12 -15.47
CA LEU A 36 20.19 -7.08 -14.55
C LEU A 36 20.55 -8.35 -15.33
N ASP A 37 21.84 -8.66 -15.44
CA ASP A 37 22.31 -9.89 -16.07
C ASP A 37 22.18 -11.05 -15.07
N PRO A 38 21.31 -12.05 -15.31
CA PRO A 38 21.08 -13.13 -14.37
C PRO A 38 22.25 -14.11 -14.23
N VAL A 39 23.14 -14.17 -15.23
CA VAL A 39 24.37 -14.97 -15.17
C VAL A 39 25.49 -14.17 -14.51
N ARG A 40 25.50 -12.84 -14.68
CA ARG A 40 26.45 -11.91 -14.08
C ARG A 40 25.78 -10.96 -13.08
N LEU A 41 25.08 -11.53 -12.09
CA LEU A 41 24.31 -10.75 -11.11
C LEU A 41 25.14 -9.75 -10.31
N ASN A 42 26.24 -10.21 -9.70
CA ASN A 42 27.07 -9.37 -8.82
C ASN A 42 27.58 -8.08 -9.50
N PRO A 43 28.17 -8.13 -10.72
CA PRO A 43 28.67 -6.92 -11.37
C PRO A 43 27.56 -6.01 -11.94
N THR A 44 26.36 -6.53 -12.25
CA THR A 44 25.28 -5.71 -12.82
C THR A 44 24.35 -5.11 -11.76
N MET A 45 24.23 -5.75 -10.60
CA MET A 45 23.33 -5.37 -9.51
C MET A 45 23.46 -3.93 -9.03
N PRO A 46 24.65 -3.36 -8.73
CA PRO A 46 24.75 -2.00 -8.20
C PRO A 46 24.20 -0.94 -9.16
N SER A 47 24.53 -1.08 -10.46
CA SER A 47 24.08 -0.15 -11.49
C SER A 47 22.57 -0.22 -11.72
N TRP A 48 22.01 -1.42 -11.65
CA TRP A 48 20.57 -1.66 -11.73
C TRP A 48 19.84 -1.07 -10.51
N ALA A 49 20.31 -1.37 -9.30
CA ALA A 49 19.71 -0.93 -8.05
C ALA A 49 19.66 0.60 -7.97
N SER A 50 20.77 1.29 -8.28
CA SER A 50 20.82 2.76 -8.31
C SER A 50 19.74 3.36 -9.22
N ARG A 51 19.55 2.82 -10.44
CA ARG A 51 18.54 3.31 -11.38
C ARG A 51 17.12 3.11 -10.89
N VAL A 52 16.85 1.95 -10.26
CA VAL A 52 15.54 1.65 -9.69
C VAL A 52 15.27 2.54 -8.46
N LEU A 53 16.25 2.77 -7.60
CA LEU A 53 16.12 3.66 -6.44
C LEU A 53 15.81 5.11 -6.85
N ASP A 54 16.47 5.63 -7.89
CA ASP A 54 16.17 6.97 -8.40
C ASP A 54 14.76 7.06 -9.00
N LEU A 55 14.32 6.00 -9.67
CA LEU A 55 12.95 5.90 -10.17
C LEU A 55 11.94 5.87 -9.02
N ILE A 56 12.17 5.06 -7.99
CA ILE A 56 11.35 5.03 -6.77
C ILE A 56 11.28 6.42 -6.13
N GLY A 57 12.40 7.12 -6.00
CA GLY A 57 12.46 8.46 -5.41
C GLY A 57 11.55 9.46 -6.14
N ARG A 58 11.60 9.51 -7.47
CA ARG A 58 10.73 10.39 -8.27
C ARG A 58 9.24 10.09 -8.07
N HIS A 59 8.88 8.80 -8.07
CA HIS A 59 7.50 8.38 -7.83
C HIS A 59 7.06 8.60 -6.38
N ARG A 60 7.98 8.48 -5.42
CA ARG A 60 7.77 8.77 -4.00
C ARG A 60 7.39 10.24 -3.77
N SER A 61 8.16 11.18 -4.30
CA SER A 61 7.84 12.60 -4.21
C SER A 61 6.53 12.95 -4.94
N LYS A 62 6.19 12.24 -6.02
CA LYS A 62 4.91 12.42 -6.69
C LYS A 62 3.74 11.90 -5.86
N SER A 63 3.88 10.73 -5.25
CA SER A 63 2.90 10.14 -4.33
C SER A 63 2.64 11.06 -3.14
N GLU A 64 3.70 11.66 -2.58
CA GLU A 64 3.61 12.67 -1.52
C GLU A 64 2.78 13.89 -1.94
N ARG A 65 3.09 14.50 -3.09
CA ARG A 65 2.32 15.65 -3.59
C ARG A 65 0.85 15.30 -3.80
N LEU A 66 0.56 14.17 -4.46
CA LEU A 66 -0.82 13.71 -4.66
C LEU A 66 -1.58 13.54 -3.34
N ALA A 67 -0.90 13.08 -2.29
CA ALA A 67 -1.49 12.90 -0.98
C ALA A 67 -1.77 14.23 -0.29
N LEU A 68 -0.83 15.19 -0.33
CA LEU A 68 -1.00 16.51 0.27
C LEU A 68 -2.12 17.31 -0.42
N ASP A 69 -2.15 17.31 -1.76
CA ASP A 69 -3.21 17.95 -2.54
C ASP A 69 -4.59 17.38 -2.18
N TYR A 70 -4.67 16.04 -2.12
CA TYR A 70 -5.86 15.33 -1.69
C TYR A 70 -6.29 15.72 -0.27
N LEU A 71 -5.38 15.68 0.71
CA LEU A 71 -5.69 15.97 2.11
C LEU A 71 -6.20 17.40 2.32
N GLY A 72 -5.56 18.39 1.67
CA GLY A 72 -6.00 19.78 1.75
C GLY A 72 -7.41 19.98 1.19
N ALA A 73 -7.70 19.37 0.03
CA ALA A 73 -9.04 19.43 -0.57
C ALA A 73 -10.08 18.65 0.25
N PHE A 74 -9.74 17.43 0.67
CA PHE A 74 -10.61 16.54 1.44
C PHE A 74 -10.97 17.15 2.78
N ARG A 75 -9.99 17.72 3.48
CA ARG A 75 -10.24 18.38 4.77
C ARG A 75 -11.20 19.57 4.65
N ARG A 76 -11.03 20.42 3.62
CA ARG A 76 -11.97 21.52 3.35
C ARG A 76 -13.37 21.01 3.01
N ALA A 77 -13.47 19.96 2.19
CA ALA A 77 -14.75 19.38 1.81
C ALA A 77 -15.52 18.83 3.02
N GLU A 78 -14.83 18.10 3.91
CA GLU A 78 -15.49 17.42 5.03
C GLU A 78 -15.77 18.33 6.24
N THR A 79 -14.98 19.39 6.44
CA THR A 79 -15.07 20.21 7.67
C THR A 79 -15.36 21.69 7.43
N GLY A 80 -15.30 22.15 6.17
CA GLY A 80 -15.33 23.58 5.83
C GLY A 80 -14.05 24.35 6.22
N ALA A 81 -13.12 23.74 6.95
CA ALA A 81 -11.91 24.38 7.43
C ALA A 81 -10.71 24.09 6.53
N ALA A 82 -9.87 25.11 6.32
CA ALA A 82 -8.53 24.91 5.77
C ALA A 82 -7.66 24.14 6.76
N PHE A 83 -6.63 23.47 6.23
CA PHE A 83 -5.61 22.81 7.03
C PHE A 83 -4.24 23.24 6.54
N ASP A 84 -3.44 23.75 7.48
CA ASP A 84 -2.03 23.99 7.25
C ASP A 84 -1.34 22.64 7.21
N LEU A 85 -1.24 22.11 5.98
CA LEU A 85 -0.56 20.87 5.72
C LEU A 85 0.86 20.96 6.28
N PRO A 86 1.36 19.92 6.94
CA PRO A 86 2.75 19.89 7.37
C PRO A 86 3.63 20.16 6.13
N PRO A 87 4.72 20.92 6.28
CA PRO A 87 5.64 21.12 5.17
C PRO A 87 6.04 19.75 4.63
N MET A 88 6.30 19.65 3.32
CA MET A 88 6.98 18.49 2.75
C MET A 88 8.31 18.37 3.48
N LYS A 89 8.32 17.60 4.58
CA LYS A 89 9.56 17.14 5.14
C LYS A 89 10.10 16.23 4.06
N ASN A 90 11.35 16.43 3.70
CA ASN A 90 12.17 15.35 3.19
C ASN A 90 12.05 14.21 4.21
N LEU A 91 11.04 13.35 4.07
CA LEU A 91 10.89 12.05 4.75
C LEU A 91 11.93 11.08 4.15
N GLU A 92 13.12 11.63 3.91
CA GLU A 92 14.33 11.13 3.27
C GLU A 92 15.05 10.15 4.19
N ALA A 93 14.88 10.27 5.51
CA ALA A 93 15.59 9.44 6.47
C ALA A 93 15.19 7.97 6.33
N GLY A 94 16.05 7.19 5.67
CA GLY A 94 16.03 5.72 5.65
C GLY A 94 15.15 5.06 4.59
N TRP A 95 14.34 5.78 3.80
CA TRP A 95 13.51 5.13 2.77
C TRP A 95 14.37 4.47 1.69
N ARG A 96 15.50 5.10 1.35
CA ARG A 96 16.39 4.62 0.29
C ARG A 96 17.07 3.32 0.71
N ASP A 97 17.59 3.25 1.93
CA ASP A 97 18.18 2.04 2.51
C ASP A 97 17.14 0.91 2.61
N ALA A 98 15.92 1.22 3.08
CA ALA A 98 14.84 0.24 3.16
C ALA A 98 14.41 -0.27 1.78
N ALA A 99 14.43 0.59 0.76
CA ALA A 99 14.17 0.24 -0.63
C ALA A 99 15.29 -0.64 -1.20
N GLU A 100 16.55 -0.31 -0.95
CA GLU A 100 17.70 -1.08 -1.40
C GLU A 100 17.69 -2.50 -0.83
N VAL A 101 17.44 -2.64 0.47
CA VAL A 101 17.29 -3.95 1.12
C VAL A 101 16.14 -4.75 0.49
N SER A 102 14.98 -4.10 0.29
CA SER A 102 13.81 -4.77 -0.31
C SER A 102 14.10 -5.24 -1.74
N LEU A 103 14.72 -4.41 -2.57
CA LEU A 103 15.10 -4.74 -3.94
C LEU A 103 16.13 -5.88 -3.99
N SER A 104 17.10 -5.86 -3.08
CA SER A 104 18.14 -6.89 -2.99
C SER A 104 17.58 -8.26 -2.62
N VAL A 105 16.62 -8.30 -1.69
CA VAL A 105 15.97 -9.54 -1.21
C VAL A 105 14.98 -10.08 -2.26
N THR A 106 14.12 -9.21 -2.80
CA THR A 106 13.07 -9.61 -3.75
C THR A 106 13.60 -9.89 -5.16
N GLY A 107 14.72 -9.27 -5.54
CA GLY A 107 15.36 -9.44 -6.85
C GLY A 107 16.58 -10.37 -6.80
N PRO A 108 17.82 -9.85 -6.81
CA PRO A 108 19.04 -10.66 -6.98
C PRO A 108 19.16 -11.85 -6.02
N SER A 109 18.79 -11.70 -4.75
CA SER A 109 18.84 -12.81 -3.78
C SER A 109 17.87 -13.94 -4.14
N THR A 110 16.69 -13.58 -4.66
CA THR A 110 15.71 -14.55 -5.15
C THR A 110 16.22 -15.25 -6.41
N VAL A 111 16.86 -14.52 -7.34
CA VAL A 111 17.47 -15.15 -8.54
C VAL A 111 18.55 -16.14 -8.13
N LYS A 112 19.47 -15.76 -7.22
CA LYS A 112 20.52 -16.64 -6.70
C LYS A 112 19.93 -17.90 -6.06
N ARG A 113 18.94 -17.73 -5.18
CA ARG A 113 18.29 -18.85 -4.46
C ARG A 113 17.60 -19.82 -5.42
N LEU A 114 16.85 -19.32 -6.41
CA LEU A 114 16.17 -20.16 -7.39
C LEU A 114 17.16 -20.86 -8.33
N SER A 115 18.24 -20.17 -8.73
CA SER A 115 19.28 -20.76 -9.57
C SER A 115 20.04 -21.88 -8.84
N ALA A 116 20.36 -21.66 -7.56
CA ALA A 116 20.96 -22.68 -6.70
C ALA A 116 20.04 -23.91 -6.49
N ALA A 117 18.72 -23.73 -6.63
CA ALA A 117 17.74 -24.82 -6.63
C ALA A 117 17.59 -25.52 -7.99
N GLY A 118 18.47 -25.25 -8.96
CA GLY A 118 18.52 -25.91 -10.27
C GLY A 118 17.69 -25.23 -11.36
N LEU A 119 17.10 -24.07 -11.10
CA LEU A 119 16.40 -23.31 -12.12
C LEU A 119 17.39 -22.58 -13.03
N ASP A 120 17.11 -22.49 -14.32
CA ASP A 120 17.89 -21.63 -15.22
C ASP A 120 17.90 -20.17 -14.72
N PRO A 121 19.04 -19.45 -14.75
CA PRO A 121 19.14 -18.09 -14.22
C PRO A 121 18.15 -17.10 -14.87
N GLN A 122 17.86 -17.23 -16.16
CA GLN A 122 16.89 -16.36 -16.82
C GLN A 122 15.48 -16.66 -16.32
N GLN A 123 15.10 -17.94 -16.22
CA GLN A 123 13.83 -18.34 -15.63
C GLN A 123 13.70 -17.88 -14.17
N ALA A 124 14.79 -17.93 -13.40
CA ALA A 124 14.84 -17.42 -12.04
C ALA A 124 14.61 -15.90 -11.98
N ALA A 125 15.20 -15.14 -12.91
CA ALA A 125 14.99 -13.71 -13.02
C ALA A 125 13.55 -13.35 -13.43
N ASP A 126 12.96 -14.08 -14.37
CA ASP A 126 11.58 -13.87 -14.80
C ASP A 126 10.60 -14.10 -13.64
N ARG A 127 10.86 -15.11 -12.79
CA ARG A 127 10.06 -15.36 -11.58
C ARG A 127 10.23 -14.31 -10.48
N ALA A 128 11.38 -13.63 -10.42
CA ALA A 128 11.66 -12.60 -9.43
C ALA A 128 11.09 -11.22 -9.81
N ALA A 129 10.97 -10.93 -11.11
CA ALA A 129 10.58 -9.62 -11.63
C ALA A 129 9.29 -9.03 -11.01
N PRO A 130 8.19 -9.81 -10.84
CA PRO A 130 6.96 -9.29 -10.24
C PRO A 130 7.15 -8.83 -8.78
N ALA A 131 7.96 -9.54 -7.99
CA ALA A 131 8.20 -9.20 -6.60
C ALA A 131 8.98 -7.89 -6.45
N VAL A 132 9.98 -7.68 -7.33
CA VAL A 132 10.73 -6.43 -7.43
C VAL A 132 9.82 -5.26 -7.76
N ALA A 133 8.95 -5.42 -8.76
CA ALA A 133 7.99 -4.38 -9.14
C ALA A 133 7.03 -4.05 -7.98
N ALA A 134 6.54 -5.07 -7.27
CA ALA A 134 5.64 -4.91 -6.13
C ALA A 134 6.32 -4.22 -4.93
N ALA A 135 7.61 -4.50 -4.68
CA ALA A 135 8.41 -3.81 -3.68
C ALA A 135 8.66 -2.35 -4.05
N ALA A 136 9.01 -2.07 -5.31
CA ALA A 136 9.19 -0.70 -5.81
C ALA A 136 7.90 0.12 -5.66
N MET A 137 6.74 -0.46 -6.00
CA MET A 137 5.42 0.15 -5.76
C MET A 137 5.21 0.51 -4.29
N ARG A 138 5.54 -0.38 -3.36
CA ARG A 138 5.36 -0.11 -1.93
C ARG A 138 6.17 1.10 -1.49
N HIS A 139 7.44 1.18 -1.87
CA HIS A 139 8.35 2.26 -1.48
C HIS A 139 7.98 3.60 -2.10
N ALA A 140 7.58 3.61 -3.37
CA ALA A 140 7.08 4.79 -4.04
C ALA A 140 5.77 5.29 -3.40
N ALA A 141 4.80 4.41 -3.19
CA ALA A 141 3.56 4.77 -2.51
C ALA A 141 3.80 5.23 -1.06
N GLY A 142 4.92 4.84 -0.44
CA GLY A 142 5.32 5.27 0.89
C GLY A 142 5.34 6.78 1.09
N GLY A 143 5.74 7.57 0.08
CA GLY A 143 5.81 9.04 0.22
C GLY A 143 4.46 9.67 0.57
N GLY A 144 3.41 9.27 -0.16
CA GLY A 144 2.03 9.70 0.14
C GLY A 144 1.48 9.12 1.44
N ARG A 145 1.88 7.90 1.83
CA ARG A 145 1.43 7.30 3.10
C ARG A 145 2.04 8.02 4.30
N ASP A 146 3.33 8.32 4.24
CA ASP A 146 4.04 9.01 5.31
C ASP A 146 3.53 10.46 5.44
N ALA A 147 3.20 11.11 4.32
CA ALA A 147 2.55 12.43 4.32
C ALA A 147 1.15 12.40 4.95
N ILE A 148 0.34 11.38 4.64
CA ILE A 148 -0.97 11.18 5.27
C ILE A 148 -0.84 10.94 6.77
N ASP A 149 0.11 10.11 7.20
CA ASP A 149 0.34 9.85 8.62
C ASP A 149 0.75 11.12 9.37
N ALA A 150 1.67 11.89 8.80
CA ALA A 150 2.10 13.17 9.37
C ALA A 150 0.95 14.18 9.44
N ALA A 151 0.14 14.28 8.38
CA ALA A 151 -1.03 15.15 8.33
C ALA A 151 -2.08 14.75 9.37
N ILE A 152 -2.43 13.46 9.46
CA ILE A 152 -3.35 12.96 10.48
C ILE A 152 -2.85 13.34 11.86
N LEU A 153 -1.57 13.10 12.18
CA LEU A 153 -0.99 13.43 13.48
C LEU A 153 -1.07 14.93 13.81
N ALA A 154 -0.75 15.79 12.85
CA ALA A 154 -0.75 17.24 13.03
C ALA A 154 -2.17 17.85 13.11
N ASP A 155 -3.16 17.14 12.57
CA ASP A 155 -4.51 17.66 12.42
C ASP A 155 -5.38 17.45 13.66
N ARG A 156 -5.74 18.57 14.33
CA ARG A 156 -6.58 18.57 15.54
C ARG A 156 -8.03 18.13 15.35
N LEU A 157 -8.63 18.21 14.16
CA LEU A 157 -10.00 17.69 13.95
C LEU A 157 -9.99 16.27 13.37
N ALA A 158 -8.84 15.75 12.93
CA ALA A 158 -8.74 14.36 12.54
C ALA A 158 -8.97 13.45 13.76
N LEU A 159 -10.06 12.69 13.75
CA LEU A 159 -10.39 11.70 14.77
C LEU A 159 -9.63 10.39 14.55
N GLY A 160 -9.32 10.08 13.29
CA GLY A 160 -8.73 8.81 12.89
C GLY A 160 -8.57 8.67 11.39
N TYR A 161 -8.53 7.42 10.92
CA TYR A 161 -8.44 7.10 9.50
C TYR A 161 -9.13 5.79 9.18
N GLN A 162 -9.46 5.56 7.92
CA GLN A 162 -9.89 4.25 7.43
C GLN A 162 -9.22 3.92 6.10
N ARG A 163 -9.08 2.63 5.80
CA ARG A 163 -8.54 2.18 4.52
C ARG A 163 -9.62 2.06 3.47
N ILE A 164 -9.35 2.64 2.31
CA ILE A 164 -10.22 2.59 1.13
C ILE A 164 -9.54 1.74 0.07
N THR A 165 -10.26 0.75 -0.44
CA THR A 165 -9.73 -0.20 -1.43
C THR A 165 -10.81 -0.59 -2.45
N VAL A 166 -10.42 -1.38 -3.46
CA VAL A 166 -11.36 -2.00 -4.42
C VAL A 166 -11.94 -3.29 -3.84
N GLU A 167 -13.07 -3.75 -4.36
CA GLU A 167 -13.69 -5.02 -3.94
C GLU A 167 -12.75 -6.23 -4.15
N LYS A 168 -11.94 -6.21 -5.21
CA LYS A 168 -10.98 -7.26 -5.55
C LYS A 168 -9.59 -7.05 -4.94
N ALA A 169 -9.51 -6.41 -3.78
CA ALA A 169 -8.24 -6.21 -3.07
C ALA A 169 -7.63 -7.56 -2.65
N CYS A 170 -6.32 -7.62 -2.39
CA CYS A 170 -5.75 -8.81 -1.78
C CYS A 170 -6.29 -8.99 -0.34
N ALA A 171 -6.28 -10.22 0.19
CA ALA A 171 -6.82 -10.53 1.50
C ALA A 171 -6.26 -9.65 2.63
N CYS A 172 -4.97 -9.32 2.60
CA CYS A 172 -4.40 -8.42 3.61
C CYS A 172 -5.03 -7.01 3.56
N CYS A 173 -5.18 -6.42 2.37
CA CYS A 173 -5.75 -5.07 2.26
C CYS A 173 -7.27 -5.10 2.49
N ALA A 174 -7.97 -6.19 2.15
CA ALA A 174 -9.39 -6.41 2.49
C ALA A 174 -9.59 -6.51 4.02
N LEU A 175 -8.74 -7.26 4.71
CA LEU A 175 -8.75 -7.39 6.18
C LEU A 175 -8.50 -6.05 6.88
N LEU A 176 -7.55 -5.26 6.40
CA LEU A 176 -7.28 -3.97 7.01
C LEU A 176 -8.42 -2.97 6.74
N ALA A 177 -9.06 -3.05 5.57
CA ALA A 177 -10.22 -2.23 5.24
C ALA A 177 -11.49 -2.64 5.99
N SER A 178 -11.64 -3.92 6.37
CA SER A 178 -12.80 -4.42 7.10
C SER A 178 -12.93 -3.86 8.53
N ARG A 179 -11.83 -3.35 9.09
CA ARG A 179 -11.82 -2.73 10.44
C ARG A 179 -12.62 -1.43 10.51
N GLY A 180 -12.84 -0.76 9.39
CA GLY A 180 -13.45 0.57 9.36
C GLY A 180 -12.54 1.66 9.97
N PRO A 181 -13.14 2.74 10.52
CA PRO A 181 -12.41 3.80 11.22
C PRO A 181 -11.53 3.29 12.36
N VAL A 182 -10.26 3.67 12.31
CA VAL A 182 -9.27 3.51 13.39
C VAL A 182 -9.01 4.89 13.98
N TYR A 183 -9.42 5.08 15.24
CA TYR A 183 -9.32 6.35 15.94
C TYR A 183 -7.94 6.55 16.57
N LYS A 184 -7.52 7.82 16.66
CA LYS A 184 -6.29 8.20 17.36
C LYS A 184 -6.39 7.83 18.83
N SER A 185 -5.29 7.37 19.39
CA SER A 185 -5.11 7.22 20.83
C SER A 185 -3.73 7.74 21.24
N PRO A 186 -3.48 7.96 22.54
CA PRO A 186 -2.14 8.30 23.04
C PRO A 186 -1.06 7.27 22.65
N VAL A 187 -1.46 6.01 22.41
CA VAL A 187 -0.58 4.90 22.02
C VAL A 187 -0.54 4.72 20.50
N SER A 188 -1.55 5.19 19.78
CA SER A 188 -1.70 5.04 18.33
C SER A 188 -2.12 6.36 17.68
N GLY A 189 -1.15 7.24 17.42
CA GLY A 189 -1.41 8.55 16.82
C GLY A 189 -1.81 8.50 15.33
N SER A 190 -1.50 7.41 14.60
CA SER A 190 -1.88 7.21 13.20
C SER A 190 -1.91 5.71 12.83
N ARG A 191 -1.44 5.31 11.65
CA ARG A 191 -1.35 3.91 11.18
C ARG A 191 -0.37 3.09 12.01
N THR A 192 -0.72 2.79 13.25
CA THR A 192 0.04 1.97 14.19
C THR A 192 -0.85 0.88 14.76
N LEU A 193 -0.29 -0.32 14.87
CA LEU A 193 -0.86 -1.45 15.57
C LEU A 193 -0.91 -1.17 17.09
N ARG A 194 -1.66 -2.01 17.82
CA ARG A 194 -1.79 -1.92 19.28
C ARG A 194 -0.46 -1.99 20.04
N ASP A 195 0.57 -2.61 19.44
CA ASP A 195 1.92 -2.72 20.00
C ASP A 195 2.82 -1.53 19.64
N GLY A 196 2.25 -0.44 19.09
CA GLY A 196 2.96 0.78 18.71
C GLY A 196 3.70 0.70 17.38
N LYS A 197 3.74 -0.47 16.72
CA LYS A 197 4.43 -0.61 15.43
C LYS A 197 3.60 -0.04 14.29
N PRO A 198 4.21 0.53 13.23
CA PRO A 198 3.46 0.94 12.05
C PRO A 198 2.65 -0.21 11.46
N GLU A 199 1.40 0.06 11.09
CA GLU A 199 0.59 -0.91 10.37
C GLU A 199 1.25 -1.18 9.00
N PRO A 200 1.50 -2.45 8.67
CA PRO A 200 2.24 -2.80 7.46
C PRO A 200 1.52 -2.29 6.21
N SER A 201 2.32 -1.80 5.26
CA SER A 201 1.93 -1.72 3.86
C SER A 201 2.61 -2.87 3.13
N TYR A 202 1.84 -3.64 2.38
CA TYR A 202 2.33 -4.82 1.68
C TYR A 202 2.76 -4.49 0.25
N ASP A 203 3.66 -5.30 -0.29
CA ASP A 203 4.06 -5.23 -1.70
C ASP A 203 2.82 -5.34 -2.61
N GLY A 204 2.73 -4.44 -3.60
CA GLY A 204 1.61 -4.41 -4.55
C GLY A 204 0.27 -3.92 -3.99
N CYS A 205 0.19 -3.44 -2.74
CA CYS A 205 -1.09 -2.94 -2.21
C CYS A 205 -1.49 -1.58 -2.82
N GLY A 206 -2.70 -1.52 -3.39
CA GLY A 206 -3.29 -0.31 -3.99
C GLY A 206 -4.33 0.41 -3.12
N CYS A 207 -4.44 0.10 -1.83
CA CYS A 207 -5.34 0.83 -0.95
C CYS A 207 -4.83 2.25 -0.68
N VAL A 208 -5.75 3.17 -0.46
CA VAL A 208 -5.48 4.52 0.04
C VAL A 208 -6.12 4.70 1.42
N VAL A 209 -5.90 5.87 2.01
CA VAL A 209 -6.41 6.23 3.33
C VAL A 209 -7.35 7.42 3.19
N GLU A 210 -8.45 7.34 3.92
CA GLU A 210 -9.39 8.44 4.13
C GLU A 210 -9.31 8.87 5.60
N VAL A 211 -9.21 10.18 5.84
CA VAL A 211 -9.18 10.72 7.20
C VAL A 211 -10.61 10.75 7.75
N VAL A 212 -10.78 10.42 9.02
CA VAL A 212 -12.07 10.41 9.69
C VAL A 212 -12.21 11.70 10.50
N TYR A 213 -13.20 12.52 10.17
CA TYR A 213 -13.53 13.76 10.89
C TYR A 213 -14.84 13.69 11.65
N ASP A 214 -15.65 12.67 11.37
CA ASP A 214 -16.94 12.43 12.01
C ASP A 214 -16.96 11.02 12.64
N ALA A 215 -17.44 10.90 13.87
CA ALA A 215 -17.53 9.63 14.58
C ALA A 215 -18.56 8.67 13.95
N ASP A 216 -19.54 9.22 13.23
CA ASP A 216 -20.60 8.45 12.55
C ASP A 216 -20.21 8.05 11.12
N THR A 217 -18.93 8.19 10.78
CA THR A 217 -18.38 7.81 9.47
C THR A 217 -18.67 6.32 9.15
N ALA A 218 -19.59 6.09 8.22
CA ALA A 218 -20.00 4.74 7.82
C ALA A 218 -18.89 3.96 7.09
N LEU A 219 -18.90 2.63 7.17
CA LEU A 219 -17.97 1.80 6.38
C LEU A 219 -18.27 1.90 4.88
N PRO A 220 -17.24 1.97 4.01
CA PRO A 220 -17.41 1.76 2.57
C PRO A 220 -18.07 0.43 2.26
N ALA A 221 -18.90 0.38 1.21
CA ALA A 221 -19.61 -0.85 0.83
C ALA A 221 -18.68 -2.05 0.64
N ALA A 222 -17.51 -1.84 0.01
CA ALA A 222 -16.49 -2.88 -0.11
C ALA A 222 -15.96 -3.34 1.26
N SER A 223 -15.66 -2.40 2.16
CA SER A 223 -15.21 -2.69 3.52
C SER A 223 -16.26 -3.40 4.36
N ALA A 224 -17.54 -3.04 4.22
CA ALA A 224 -18.64 -3.70 4.90
C ALA A 224 -18.79 -5.17 4.45
N LYS A 225 -18.63 -5.45 3.15
CA LYS A 225 -18.57 -6.83 2.63
C LYS A 225 -17.38 -7.60 3.23
N PHE A 226 -16.22 -6.98 3.35
CA PHE A 226 -15.07 -7.62 3.98
C PHE A 226 -15.28 -7.86 5.48
N ALA A 227 -15.96 -6.94 6.18
CA ALA A 227 -16.29 -7.09 7.59
C ALA A 227 -17.23 -8.28 7.82
N ALA A 228 -18.31 -8.38 7.03
CA ALA A 228 -19.20 -9.53 7.06
C ALA A 228 -18.47 -10.85 6.74
N LEU A 229 -17.56 -10.84 5.77
CA LEU A 229 -16.74 -12.01 5.45
C LEU A 229 -15.79 -12.39 6.59
N TRP A 230 -15.21 -11.40 7.27
CA TRP A 230 -14.34 -11.62 8.43
C TRP A 230 -15.08 -12.27 9.60
N GLU A 231 -16.28 -11.80 9.93
CA GLU A 231 -17.10 -12.40 11.01
C GLU A 231 -17.46 -13.85 10.69
N THR A 232 -17.95 -14.11 9.47
CA THR A 232 -18.38 -15.45 9.05
C THR A 232 -17.23 -16.45 8.86
N SER A 233 -16.02 -16.00 8.54
CA SER A 233 -14.90 -16.91 8.27
C SER A 233 -14.10 -17.32 9.51
N ASN A 234 -14.35 -16.70 10.67
CA ASN A 234 -13.45 -16.77 11.84
C ASN A 234 -14.11 -17.25 13.13
N GLU A 235 -15.32 -17.79 13.07
CA GLU A 235 -15.99 -18.32 14.25
C GLU A 235 -15.09 -19.32 14.99
N GLY A 236 -14.80 -19.05 16.27
CA GLY A 236 -13.90 -19.86 17.10
C GLY A 236 -12.40 -19.79 16.75
N LEU A 237 -11.98 -18.98 15.78
CA LEU A 237 -10.58 -18.86 15.35
C LEU A 237 -9.91 -17.59 15.88
N SER A 238 -8.57 -17.62 16.01
CA SER A 238 -7.81 -16.43 16.41
C SER A 238 -6.46 -16.30 15.69
N GLY A 239 -5.83 -15.14 15.84
CA GLY A 239 -4.43 -14.92 15.45
C GLY A 239 -4.11 -15.24 13.99
N ARG A 240 -3.26 -16.26 13.77
CA ARG A 240 -2.83 -16.69 12.43
C ARG A 240 -3.92 -17.51 11.72
N GLU A 241 -4.67 -18.29 12.47
CA GLU A 241 -5.70 -19.20 11.93
C GLU A 241 -6.86 -18.41 11.34
N ALA A 242 -7.36 -17.41 12.08
CA ALA A 242 -8.39 -16.49 11.59
C ALA A 242 -7.93 -15.75 10.31
N ARG A 243 -6.71 -15.21 10.31
CA ARG A 243 -6.16 -14.55 9.11
C ARG A 243 -6.08 -15.49 7.90
N ASN A 244 -5.74 -16.76 8.11
CA ASN A 244 -5.70 -17.76 7.06
C ASN A 244 -7.10 -18.17 6.57
N ALA A 245 -8.06 -18.29 7.49
CA ALA A 245 -9.45 -18.61 7.15
C ALA A 245 -10.08 -17.49 6.32
N PHE A 246 -9.95 -16.24 6.76
CA PHE A 246 -10.36 -15.07 6.00
C PHE A 246 -9.70 -15.01 4.61
N ARG A 247 -8.38 -15.24 4.53
CA ARG A 247 -7.67 -15.25 3.25
C ARG A 247 -8.28 -16.26 2.28
N ARG A 248 -8.53 -17.49 2.70
CA ARG A 248 -9.14 -18.53 1.86
C ARG A 248 -10.55 -18.14 1.41
N ALA A 249 -11.37 -17.64 2.34
CA ALA A 249 -12.74 -17.22 2.04
C ALA A 249 -12.77 -16.07 1.03
N HIS A 250 -11.87 -15.09 1.19
CA HIS A 250 -11.75 -13.96 0.28
C HIS A 250 -11.24 -14.35 -1.12
N GLU A 251 -10.29 -15.28 -1.19
CA GLU A 251 -9.83 -15.85 -2.47
C GLU A 251 -10.97 -16.54 -3.24
N VAL A 252 -11.85 -17.27 -2.54
CA VAL A 252 -13.07 -17.87 -3.14
C VAL A 252 -14.04 -16.79 -3.61
N ASN A 253 -14.27 -15.75 -2.80
CA ASN A 253 -15.15 -14.65 -3.16
C ASN A 253 -14.70 -13.92 -4.44
N ILE A 254 -13.39 -13.67 -4.57
CA ILE A 254 -12.81 -13.09 -5.80
C ILE A 254 -13.09 -13.99 -7.01
N ARG A 255 -12.83 -15.31 -6.91
CA ARG A 255 -13.05 -16.25 -8.02
C ARG A 255 -14.50 -16.31 -8.47
N ASN A 256 -15.43 -16.33 -7.51
CA ASN A 256 -16.87 -16.34 -7.78
C ASN A 256 -17.33 -15.06 -8.48
N SER A 257 -16.76 -13.90 -8.10
CA SER A 257 -17.05 -12.61 -8.74
C SER A 257 -16.48 -12.47 -10.16
N ASP A 258 -15.52 -13.32 -10.54
CA ASP A 258 -14.92 -13.38 -11.88
C ASP A 258 -15.65 -14.37 -12.81
N GLY A 259 -16.73 -15.02 -12.35
CA GLY A 259 -17.47 -16.00 -13.16
C GLY A 259 -16.72 -17.31 -13.40
N ARG A 260 -15.61 -17.56 -12.68
CA ARG A 260 -14.90 -18.84 -12.69
C ARG A 260 -15.52 -19.76 -11.65
N GLN A 261 -16.68 -20.34 -11.96
CA GLN A 261 -17.14 -21.54 -11.27
C GLN A 261 -16.15 -22.66 -11.61
N THR A 262 -15.55 -23.26 -10.58
CA THR A 262 -14.78 -24.51 -10.69
C THR A 262 -15.68 -25.65 -11.09
#